data_AF-A0A016VUR1-F1
#
_entry.id   AF-A0A016VUR1-F1
#
_cell.length_a   1.000
_cell.length_b   1.000
_cell.length_c   1.000
_cell.angle_alpha   90.00
_cell.angle_beta   90.00
_cell.angle_gamma   90.00
#
_symmetry.space_group_name_H-M   'P 1'
#
loop_
_entity.id
_entity.type
_entity.pdbx_description
1 polymer ?
#
loop_
_entity_poly.entity_id
_entity_poly.type
_entity_poly.pdbx_seq_one_letter_code
_entity_poly.pdbx_strand_id
1 'polypeptide(L)'
;MQFSRSMMLSLLRSTAASSCSGLMSAELLRPVVGEFAQQRGRKRALKQTITRQQKLERRLKREEREAARKQYTFMERINIRRMKNLLSPSQQFPGRLNRDDEVNLPDKPLTNIFIRSKVKTQFYTVSEALAMHRELQQPSIYNHPNAPLRLRLELNMQTERQTKMVTNSDEIVPVPFPFKHNEKRTILAFVNDPKLQELAVESGAEIALGQDVVKKIIKGQFRTDDYDFCVAHVDMASYILPLRGILRTKFPTRFNGGLGEDLPDLVHKFKSGVKLAIKGDPVYPIWGLSDAVVGREAQSGSADGRWIPELGMPDDQVEANIATVIKAACAHRNAALGPFVNRALLMTIPGEEHYALNVDAWLPVASEEEIEKLERRRNKKAKKKEEKKTEEGEELVVAEA
;
A
#
# COMPACT_ATOMS: atom_id res chain seq x y z
N MET A 1 8.09 -38.58 0.06
CA MET A 1 7.77 -40.02 -0.07
C MET A 1 6.32 -40.17 -0.52
N GLN A 2 6.17 -40.91 -1.61
CA GLN A 2 4.99 -41.24 -2.44
C GLN A 2 3.58 -41.06 -1.83
N PHE A 3 2.76 -40.28 -2.53
CA PHE A 3 1.31 -40.35 -2.46
C PHE A 3 0.82 -41.61 -3.19
N SER A 4 0.23 -42.57 -2.47
CA SER A 4 -0.52 -43.67 -3.08
C SER A 4 -2.01 -43.36 -3.01
N ARG A 5 -2.61 -43.07 -4.17
CA ARG A 5 -4.06 -43.05 -4.40
C ARG A 5 -4.52 -44.51 -4.46
N SER A 6 -5.23 -44.98 -3.42
CA SER A 6 -5.91 -46.27 -3.48
C SER A 6 -7.16 -46.14 -4.37
N MET A 7 -7.07 -46.76 -5.53
CA MET A 7 -8.17 -47.06 -6.46
C MET A 7 -9.29 -47.82 -5.73
N MET A 8 -10.55 -47.39 -5.91
CA MET A 8 -11.71 -48.20 -5.54
C MET A 8 -11.91 -49.27 -6.61
N LEU A 9 -11.62 -50.53 -6.29
CA LEU A 9 -12.14 -51.67 -7.04
C LEU A 9 -13.46 -52.12 -6.40
N SER A 10 -14.58 -51.88 -7.08
CA SER A 10 -15.86 -52.53 -6.79
C SER A 10 -15.87 -53.92 -7.42
N LEU A 11 -15.75 -54.96 -6.60
CA LEU A 11 -15.96 -56.34 -7.02
C LEU A 11 -17.47 -56.62 -7.11
N LEU A 12 -18.01 -56.67 -8.33
CA LEU A 12 -19.30 -57.32 -8.59
C LEU A 12 -19.12 -58.84 -8.42
N ARG A 13 -19.83 -59.43 -7.46
CA ARG A 13 -20.09 -60.89 -7.45
C ARG A 13 -21.53 -61.11 -7.90
N SER A 14 -21.70 -61.46 -9.17
CA SER A 14 -22.94 -62.06 -9.67
C SER A 14 -22.86 -63.57 -9.44
N THR A 15 -23.58 -64.09 -8.45
CA THR A 15 -23.87 -65.52 -8.36
C THR A 15 -25.11 -65.81 -9.20
N ALA A 16 -24.89 -66.23 -10.45
CA ALA A 16 -25.95 -66.85 -11.25
C ALA A 16 -26.03 -68.33 -10.87
N ALA A 17 -27.09 -68.72 -10.17
CA ALA A 17 -27.47 -70.13 -10.02
C ALA A 17 -28.64 -70.39 -10.98
N SER A 18 -28.41 -71.33 -11.89
CA SER A 18 -29.36 -71.84 -12.87
C SER A 18 -30.35 -72.78 -12.21
N SER A 19 -31.65 -72.55 -12.40
CA SER A 19 -32.62 -73.63 -12.54
C SER A 19 -33.71 -73.23 -13.54
N CYS A 20 -33.93 -74.14 -14.48
CA CYS A 20 -34.80 -74.03 -15.63
C CYS A 20 -36.24 -74.40 -15.29
N SER A 21 -37.22 -73.62 -15.76
CA SER A 21 -38.48 -74.09 -16.38
C SER A 21 -39.47 -72.95 -16.62
N GLY A 22 -40.05 -72.94 -17.82
CA GLY A 22 -41.45 -72.55 -18.02
C GLY A 22 -41.78 -71.06 -18.23
N LEU A 23 -42.36 -70.80 -19.41
CA LEU A 23 -43.28 -69.69 -19.73
C LEU A 23 -42.67 -68.29 -19.92
N MET A 24 -42.56 -67.93 -21.21
CA MET A 24 -42.59 -66.55 -21.68
C MET A 24 -43.86 -65.88 -21.17
N SER A 25 -43.76 -64.89 -20.27
CA SER A 25 -44.75 -63.82 -20.09
C SER A 25 -44.23 -62.74 -19.13
N ALA A 26 -43.93 -61.57 -19.71
CA ALA A 26 -44.17 -60.24 -19.14
C ALA A 26 -43.72 -59.93 -17.69
N GLU A 27 -42.44 -59.62 -17.45
CA GLU A 27 -42.03 -58.71 -16.36
C GLU A 27 -40.71 -57.97 -16.72
N LEU A 28 -40.73 -57.07 -17.71
CA LEU A 28 -39.58 -56.19 -18.02
C LEU A 28 -39.70 -54.77 -17.46
N LEU A 29 -40.62 -54.52 -16.51
CA LEU A 29 -40.81 -53.21 -15.89
C LEU A 29 -41.21 -53.33 -14.41
N ARG A 30 -40.37 -53.93 -13.58
CA ARG A 30 -40.40 -53.67 -12.12
C ARG A 30 -39.15 -52.88 -11.73
N PRO A 31 -39.28 -51.71 -11.09
CA PRO A 31 -38.13 -51.06 -10.49
C PRO A 31 -37.64 -51.98 -9.37
N VAL A 32 -36.45 -52.55 -9.55
CA VAL A 32 -35.75 -53.23 -8.46
C VAL A 32 -35.37 -52.14 -7.45
N VAL A 33 -36.14 -52.03 -6.38
CA VAL A 33 -35.74 -51.27 -5.20
C VAL A 33 -34.58 -52.04 -4.58
N GLY A 34 -33.36 -51.69 -4.97
CA GLY A 34 -32.17 -52.16 -4.27
C GLY A 34 -32.13 -51.54 -2.89
N GLU A 35 -32.43 -52.31 -1.85
CA GLU A 35 -32.12 -51.91 -0.49
C GLU A 35 -30.60 -51.79 -0.34
N PHE A 36 -30.10 -50.55 -0.37
CA PHE A 36 -28.73 -50.26 0.02
C PHE A 36 -28.59 -50.41 1.54
N ALA A 37 -28.34 -51.64 2.00
CA ALA A 37 -27.90 -51.86 3.36
C ALA A 37 -26.50 -51.24 3.53
N GLN A 38 -26.44 -50.00 4.00
CA GLN A 38 -25.18 -49.36 4.37
C GLN A 38 -24.62 -50.08 5.62
N GLN A 39 -23.85 -51.15 5.42
CA GLN A 39 -23.03 -51.70 6.49
C GLN A 39 -21.94 -50.67 6.83
N ARG A 40 -22.25 -49.76 7.77
CA ARG A 40 -21.24 -48.99 8.50
C ARG A 40 -20.45 -49.96 9.37
N GLY A 41 -19.49 -50.66 8.75
CA GLY A 41 -18.43 -51.30 9.49
C GLY A 41 -17.76 -50.23 10.34
N ARG A 42 -17.88 -50.33 11.68
CA ARG A 42 -17.00 -49.61 12.60
C ARG A 42 -15.58 -50.05 12.25
N LYS A 43 -14.87 -49.28 11.42
CA LYS A 43 -13.43 -49.39 11.29
C LYS A 43 -12.85 -49.10 12.67
N ARG A 44 -12.63 -50.15 13.48
CA ARG A 44 -11.79 -50.07 14.66
C ARG A 44 -10.42 -49.67 14.13
N ALA A 45 -10.10 -48.38 14.20
CA ALA A 45 -8.75 -47.92 13.96
C ALA A 45 -7.87 -48.60 15.02
N LEU A 46 -7.14 -49.64 14.61
CA LEU A 46 -6.00 -50.16 15.35
C LEU A 46 -5.04 -48.98 15.52
N LYS A 47 -5.11 -48.32 16.68
CA LYS A 47 -4.16 -47.28 17.03
C LYS A 47 -2.80 -47.98 17.11
N GLN A 48 -1.91 -47.73 16.15
CA GLN A 48 -0.51 -48.11 16.28
C GLN A 48 -0.03 -47.66 17.66
N THR A 49 0.60 -48.58 18.39
CA THR A 49 1.13 -48.31 19.74
C THR A 49 2.25 -47.30 19.62
N ILE A 50 1.92 -46.03 19.92
CA ILE A 50 2.85 -44.90 19.83
C ILE A 50 4.02 -45.17 20.77
N THR A 51 5.24 -45.16 20.22
CA THR A 51 6.49 -45.36 20.95
C THR A 51 6.72 -44.25 21.98
N ARG A 52 7.51 -44.53 23.01
CA ARG A 52 7.78 -43.58 24.11
C ARG A 52 8.34 -42.24 23.60
N GLN A 53 9.19 -42.28 22.57
CA GLN A 53 9.78 -41.10 21.93
C GLN A 53 8.71 -40.23 21.23
N GLN A 54 7.82 -40.83 20.43
CA GLN A 54 6.72 -40.11 19.78
C GLN A 54 5.71 -39.52 20.79
N LYS A 55 5.55 -40.13 21.97
CA LYS A 55 4.74 -39.55 23.06
C LYS A 55 5.42 -38.31 23.67
N LEU A 56 6.74 -38.33 23.82
CA LEU A 56 7.52 -37.19 24.33
C LEU A 56 7.52 -36.02 23.33
N GLU A 57 7.77 -36.27 22.04
CA GLU A 57 7.68 -35.25 20.99
C GLU A 57 6.28 -34.61 20.93
N ARG A 58 5.22 -35.39 21.11
CA ARG A 58 3.85 -34.84 21.18
C ARG A 58 3.60 -34.03 22.44
N ARG A 59 4.27 -34.32 23.57
CA ARG A 59 4.20 -33.50 24.79
C ARG A 59 4.96 -32.20 24.60
N LEU A 60 6.20 -32.26 24.13
CA LEU A 60 7.02 -31.08 23.83
C LEU A 60 6.31 -30.16 22.82
N LYS A 61 5.76 -30.73 21.73
CA LYS A 61 4.98 -29.95 20.75
C LYS A 61 3.68 -29.37 21.30
N ARG A 62 3.09 -29.96 22.36
CA ARG A 62 1.93 -29.39 23.07
C ARG A 62 2.36 -28.28 24.01
N GLU A 63 3.45 -28.47 24.74
CA GLU A 63 4.05 -27.49 25.63
C GLU A 63 4.55 -26.27 24.85
N GLU A 64 5.22 -26.45 23.72
CA GLU A 64 5.59 -25.38 22.78
C GLU A 64 4.36 -24.64 22.24
N ARG A 65 3.30 -25.35 21.88
CA ARG A 65 2.04 -24.74 21.42
C ARG A 65 1.33 -24.00 22.54
N GLU A 66 1.39 -24.49 23.77
CA GLU A 66 0.81 -23.84 24.95
C GLU A 66 1.64 -22.66 25.41
N ALA A 67 2.97 -22.73 25.34
CA ALA A 67 3.89 -21.63 25.56
C ALA A 67 3.69 -20.54 24.50
N ALA A 68 3.65 -20.88 23.21
CA ALA A 68 3.32 -19.95 22.12
C ALA A 68 1.91 -19.34 22.26
N ARG A 69 0.96 -20.08 22.84
CA ARG A 69 -0.35 -19.55 23.20
C ARG A 69 -0.22 -18.56 24.37
N LYS A 70 0.49 -18.91 25.43
CA LYS A 70 0.63 -18.09 26.65
C LYS A 70 1.57 -16.88 26.47
N GLN A 71 2.39 -16.87 25.42
CA GLN A 71 3.30 -15.77 25.07
C GLN A 71 2.61 -14.45 24.75
N TYR A 72 1.35 -14.46 24.32
CA TYR A 72 0.62 -13.25 23.94
C TYR A 72 -0.60 -13.04 24.83
N THR A 73 -0.73 -11.81 25.34
CA THR A 73 -1.91 -11.37 26.09
C THR A 73 -3.17 -11.42 25.22
N PHE A 74 -4.35 -11.49 25.82
CA PHE A 74 -5.63 -11.56 25.10
C PHE A 74 -5.83 -10.39 24.11
N MET A 75 -5.42 -9.18 24.48
CA MET A 75 -5.47 -8.00 23.62
C MET A 75 -4.47 -8.08 22.46
N GLU A 76 -3.26 -8.59 22.69
CA GLU A 76 -2.29 -8.85 21.62
C GLU A 76 -2.79 -9.92 20.67
N ARG A 77 -3.48 -10.96 21.14
CA ARG A 77 -4.09 -11.98 20.28
C ARG A 77 -5.20 -11.41 19.39
N ILE A 78 -6.01 -10.49 19.91
CA ILE A 78 -7.04 -9.79 19.11
C ILE A 78 -6.36 -8.89 18.07
N ASN A 79 -5.33 -8.14 18.45
CA ASN A 79 -4.57 -7.31 17.51
C ASN A 79 -3.88 -8.16 16.44
N ILE A 80 -3.19 -9.23 16.81
CA ILE A 80 -2.53 -10.15 15.87
C ILE A 80 -3.56 -10.81 14.94
N ARG A 81 -4.74 -11.22 15.44
CA ARG A 81 -5.81 -11.81 14.61
C ARG A 81 -6.43 -10.77 13.67
N ARG A 82 -6.65 -9.53 14.13
CA ARG A 82 -7.08 -8.42 13.26
C ARG A 82 -6.03 -8.11 12.20
N MET A 83 -4.75 -8.08 12.56
CA MET A 83 -3.64 -7.82 11.64
C MET A 83 -3.43 -8.97 10.63
N LYS A 84 -3.68 -10.22 11.01
CA LYS A 84 -3.59 -11.39 10.11
C LYS A 84 -4.73 -11.47 9.09
N ASN A 85 -5.92 -11.00 9.46
CA ASN A 85 -7.10 -11.02 8.60
C ASN A 85 -7.27 -9.72 7.79
N LEU A 86 -6.54 -8.66 8.13
CA LEU A 86 -6.45 -7.47 7.28
C LEU A 86 -5.53 -7.83 6.11
N LEU A 87 -6.09 -7.86 4.90
CA LEU A 87 -5.28 -7.81 3.68
C LEU A 87 -4.38 -6.57 3.80
N SER A 88 -3.08 -6.73 3.56
CA SER A 88 -2.17 -5.58 3.64
C SER A 88 -2.66 -4.48 2.68
N PRO A 89 -2.62 -3.19 3.08
CA PRO A 89 -3.05 -2.11 2.20
C PRO A 89 -2.37 -2.12 0.82
N SER A 90 -1.13 -2.58 0.71
CA SER A 90 -0.47 -2.83 -0.58
C SER A 90 -0.96 -4.05 -1.37
N GLN A 91 -1.61 -5.02 -0.73
CA GLN A 91 -2.28 -6.13 -1.40
C GLN A 91 -3.72 -5.79 -1.81
N GLN A 92 -4.26 -4.65 -1.38
CA GLN A 92 -5.55 -4.15 -1.87
C GLN A 92 -5.44 -3.72 -3.33
N PHE A 93 -6.48 -4.00 -4.11
CA PHE A 93 -6.53 -3.77 -5.55
C PHE A 93 -6.23 -2.29 -5.92
N PRO A 94 -5.41 -2.04 -6.95
CA PRO A 94 -4.54 -2.99 -7.65
C PRO A 94 -3.43 -3.58 -6.77
N GLY A 95 -3.25 -4.90 -6.82
CA GLY A 95 -2.23 -5.60 -6.02
C GLY A 95 -0.82 -5.25 -6.49
N ARG A 96 0.13 -5.16 -5.53
CA ARG A 96 1.54 -4.80 -5.75
C ARG A 96 2.22 -5.61 -6.88
N LEU A 97 3.16 -4.96 -7.57
CA LEU A 97 4.04 -5.64 -8.52
C LEU A 97 5.11 -6.48 -7.80
N ASN A 98 5.15 -7.77 -8.11
CA ASN A 98 6.25 -8.66 -7.73
C ASN A 98 7.07 -9.02 -8.97
N ARG A 99 8.32 -8.55 -9.03
CA ARG A 99 9.20 -8.81 -10.17
C ARG A 99 9.50 -10.30 -10.35
N ASP A 100 9.60 -11.05 -9.25
CA ASP A 100 9.90 -12.49 -9.27
C ASP A 100 8.78 -13.31 -9.94
N ASP A 101 7.53 -12.88 -9.80
CA ASP A 101 6.37 -13.55 -10.40
C ASP A 101 6.31 -13.32 -11.93
N GLU A 102 6.91 -12.22 -12.41
CA GLU A 102 6.87 -11.83 -13.83
C GLU A 102 8.03 -12.38 -14.67
N VAL A 103 9.09 -12.92 -14.07
CA VAL A 103 10.30 -13.36 -14.80
C VAL A 103 9.98 -14.36 -15.93
N ASN A 104 9.02 -15.25 -15.69
CA ASN A 104 8.64 -16.31 -16.62
C ASN A 104 7.50 -15.92 -17.59
N LEU A 105 7.01 -14.68 -17.54
CA LEU A 105 5.90 -14.21 -18.39
C LEU A 105 6.42 -13.59 -19.70
N PRO A 106 5.61 -13.62 -20.78
CA PRO A 106 5.96 -12.96 -22.04
C PRO A 106 5.90 -11.43 -21.89
N ASP A 107 6.84 -10.75 -22.56
CA ASP A 107 6.98 -9.28 -22.53
C ASP A 107 5.82 -8.58 -23.25
N LYS A 108 5.36 -9.13 -24.37
CA LYS A 108 4.26 -8.56 -25.16
C LYS A 108 3.14 -9.59 -25.31
N PRO A 109 1.87 -9.15 -25.30
CA PRO A 109 0.78 -10.05 -25.62
C PRO A 109 0.91 -10.49 -27.09
N LEU A 110 0.78 -11.79 -27.34
CA LEU A 110 0.78 -12.36 -28.69
C LEU A 110 -0.49 -11.99 -29.48
N THR A 111 -1.57 -11.69 -28.75
CA THR A 111 -2.91 -11.48 -29.28
C THR A 111 -3.51 -10.20 -28.70
N ASN A 112 -4.40 -9.56 -29.46
CA ASN A 112 -5.11 -8.35 -29.02
C ASN A 112 -5.95 -8.58 -27.76
N ILE A 113 -6.41 -9.82 -27.55
CA ILE A 113 -7.12 -10.25 -26.34
C ILE A 113 -6.16 -11.09 -25.52
N PHE A 114 -5.86 -10.65 -24.30
CA PHE A 114 -4.99 -11.37 -23.39
C PHE A 114 -5.45 -11.21 -21.95
N ILE A 115 -5.06 -12.17 -21.11
CA ILE A 115 -5.32 -12.12 -19.67
C ILE A 115 -4.20 -11.30 -19.04
N ARG A 116 -4.55 -10.21 -18.36
CA ARG A 116 -3.59 -9.29 -17.73
C ARG A 116 -2.58 -9.98 -16.80
N SER A 117 -2.97 -11.05 -16.10
CA SER A 117 -2.09 -11.80 -15.20
C SER A 117 -1.10 -12.75 -15.89
N LYS A 118 -1.24 -12.98 -17.20
CA LYS A 118 -0.39 -13.90 -17.98
C LYS A 118 0.62 -13.19 -18.88
N VAL A 119 0.69 -11.87 -18.80
CA VAL A 119 1.64 -11.04 -19.56
C VAL A 119 2.35 -10.15 -18.55
N LYS A 120 3.61 -9.82 -18.81
CA LYS A 120 4.32 -8.84 -17.97
C LYS A 120 3.58 -7.51 -17.95
N THR A 121 3.69 -6.79 -16.84
CA THR A 121 3.09 -5.46 -16.70
C THR A 121 3.63 -4.54 -17.80
N GLN A 122 2.72 -3.99 -18.61
CA GLN A 122 3.07 -3.02 -19.64
C GLN A 122 3.16 -1.62 -19.03
N PHE A 123 4.22 -0.91 -19.40
CA PHE A 123 4.44 0.48 -19.01
C PHE A 123 4.07 1.40 -20.16
N TYR A 124 3.22 2.37 -19.89
CA TYR A 124 2.72 3.36 -20.85
C TYR A 124 3.34 4.73 -20.57
N THR A 125 3.36 5.57 -21.61
CA THR A 125 3.62 7.00 -21.44
C THR A 125 2.41 7.71 -20.82
N VAL A 126 2.60 8.92 -20.31
CA VAL A 126 1.51 9.69 -19.68
C VAL A 126 0.42 10.00 -20.70
N SER A 127 0.78 10.44 -21.90
CA SER A 127 -0.17 10.74 -22.98
C SER A 127 -0.99 9.51 -23.39
N GLU A 128 -0.37 8.34 -23.55
CA GLU A 128 -1.07 7.09 -23.86
C GLU A 128 -2.02 6.68 -22.72
N ALA A 129 -1.57 6.78 -21.47
CA ALA A 129 -2.40 6.45 -20.32
C ALA A 129 -3.61 7.39 -20.18
N LEU A 130 -3.43 8.68 -20.45
CA LEU A 130 -4.51 9.68 -20.49
C LEU A 130 -5.47 9.40 -21.65
N ALA A 131 -4.98 9.08 -22.84
CA ALA A 131 -5.83 8.72 -23.97
C ALA A 131 -6.75 7.53 -23.65
N MET A 132 -6.19 6.46 -23.05
CA MET A 132 -6.98 5.30 -22.61
C MET A 132 -8.00 5.68 -21.52
N HIS A 133 -7.63 6.54 -20.56
CA HIS A 133 -8.56 7.04 -19.55
C HIS A 133 -9.68 7.89 -20.16
N ARG A 134 -9.38 8.75 -21.15
CA ARG A 134 -10.38 9.55 -21.88
C ARG A 134 -11.40 8.67 -22.62
N GLU A 135 -10.96 7.56 -23.19
CA GLU A 135 -11.86 6.58 -23.82
C GLU A 135 -12.82 5.96 -22.78
N LEU A 136 -12.30 5.60 -21.60
CA LEU A 136 -13.12 5.07 -20.51
C LEU A 136 -14.10 6.08 -19.93
N GLN A 137 -13.77 7.37 -19.92
CA GLN A 137 -14.63 8.42 -19.38
C GLN A 137 -15.73 8.89 -20.34
N GLN A 138 -15.85 8.28 -21.52
CA GLN A 138 -16.94 8.56 -22.45
C GLN A 138 -18.32 8.37 -21.78
N PRO A 139 -19.35 9.14 -22.20
CA PRO A 139 -20.70 9.07 -21.64
C PRO A 139 -21.34 7.68 -21.63
N SER A 140 -20.90 6.79 -22.52
CA SER A 140 -21.37 5.41 -22.64
C SER A 140 -20.82 4.45 -21.58
N ILE A 141 -19.73 4.80 -20.89
CA ILE A 141 -19.04 3.91 -19.94
C ILE A 141 -19.15 4.47 -18.52
N TYR A 142 -18.29 5.43 -18.14
CA TYR A 142 -18.29 6.01 -16.79
C TYR A 142 -18.99 7.35 -16.70
N ASN A 143 -19.18 8.06 -17.82
CA ASN A 143 -19.87 9.35 -17.90
C ASN A 143 -19.37 10.37 -16.86
N HIS A 144 -18.05 10.50 -16.73
CA HIS A 144 -17.44 11.45 -15.79
C HIS A 144 -16.33 12.27 -16.48
N PRO A 145 -16.70 13.26 -17.31
CA PRO A 145 -15.77 13.99 -18.19
C PRO A 145 -14.69 14.80 -17.45
N ASN A 146 -14.90 15.09 -16.16
CA ASN A 146 -13.97 15.82 -15.30
C ASN A 146 -13.52 14.95 -14.11
N ALA A 147 -13.16 13.70 -14.41
CA ALA A 147 -12.67 12.74 -13.42
C ALA A 147 -11.33 13.21 -12.83
N PRO A 148 -11.16 13.18 -11.49
CA PRO A 148 -9.86 13.42 -10.89
C PRO A 148 -8.91 12.25 -11.20
N LEU A 149 -7.68 12.59 -11.54
CA LEU A 149 -6.60 11.66 -11.82
C LEU A 149 -5.83 11.37 -10.54
N ARG A 150 -5.89 10.11 -10.10
CA ARG A 150 -5.16 9.59 -8.95
C ARG A 150 -3.90 8.87 -9.42
N LEU A 151 -2.76 9.35 -8.95
CA LEU A 151 -1.47 8.69 -9.03
C LEU A 151 -1.24 7.86 -7.76
N ARG A 152 -1.18 6.53 -7.92
CA ARG A 152 -0.81 5.58 -6.87
C ARG A 152 0.64 5.17 -7.04
N LEU A 153 1.48 5.45 -6.06
CA LEU A 153 2.90 5.09 -6.03
C LEU A 153 3.13 3.93 -5.08
N GLU A 154 3.78 2.88 -5.57
CA GLU A 154 4.26 1.76 -4.77
C GLU A 154 5.71 2.02 -4.36
N LEU A 155 5.92 2.25 -3.07
CA LEU A 155 7.20 2.72 -2.54
C LEU A 155 7.98 1.59 -1.84
N ASN A 156 9.31 1.68 -1.91
CA ASN A 156 10.23 0.85 -1.15
C ASN A 156 10.72 1.62 0.09
N MET A 157 10.19 1.28 1.26
CA MET A 157 10.45 2.00 2.51
C MET A 157 11.78 1.59 3.20
N GLN A 158 12.58 0.72 2.57
CA GLN A 158 13.87 0.29 3.10
C GLN A 158 14.90 1.42 3.10
N THR A 159 15.49 1.69 4.27
CA THR A 159 16.64 2.60 4.41
C THR A 159 17.96 1.82 4.46
N GLU A 160 19.08 2.52 4.66
CA GLU A 160 20.39 1.90 4.95
C GLU A 160 20.35 0.91 6.11
N ARG A 161 19.45 1.13 7.09
CA ARG A 161 19.29 0.27 8.26
C ARG A 161 18.00 -0.52 8.12
N GLN A 162 18.10 -1.85 8.12
CA GLN A 162 16.93 -2.74 8.04
C GLN A 162 15.89 -2.50 9.16
N THR A 163 16.32 -1.97 10.31
CA THR A 163 15.43 -1.69 11.45
C THR A 163 14.74 -0.32 11.38
N LYS A 164 15.21 0.59 10.53
CA LYS A 164 14.64 1.94 10.40
C LYS A 164 14.00 2.05 9.02
N MET A 165 12.67 2.07 8.96
CA MET A 165 11.95 2.35 7.72
C MET A 165 11.77 3.85 7.54
N VAL A 166 11.45 4.27 6.32
CA VAL A 166 11.03 5.65 6.05
C VAL A 166 9.79 5.97 6.91
N THR A 167 9.80 7.13 7.55
CA THR A 167 8.69 7.57 8.41
C THR A 167 7.50 7.98 7.57
N ASN A 168 6.29 7.67 8.03
CA ASN A 168 5.08 8.17 7.39
C ASN A 168 5.09 9.70 7.38
N SER A 169 4.70 10.29 6.25
CA SER A 169 4.65 11.74 6.07
C SER A 169 3.41 12.11 5.27
N ASP A 170 2.75 13.18 5.72
CA ASP A 170 1.73 13.87 4.94
C ASP A 170 2.32 15.23 4.56
N GLU A 171 2.63 15.41 3.29
CA GLU A 171 3.23 16.64 2.76
C GLU A 171 2.35 17.23 1.65
N ILE A 172 2.46 18.54 1.45
CA ILE A 172 1.86 19.21 0.29
C ILE A 172 2.97 19.63 -0.65
N VAL A 173 2.93 19.06 -1.86
CA VAL A 173 3.88 19.36 -2.92
C VAL A 173 3.32 20.51 -3.76
N PRO A 174 4.06 21.62 -3.91
CA PRO A 174 3.68 22.66 -4.84
C PRO A 174 3.83 22.15 -6.27
N VAL A 175 2.73 22.14 -7.01
CA VAL A 175 2.71 21.74 -8.42
C VAL A 175 2.78 22.96 -9.33
N PRO A 176 3.46 22.86 -10.49
CA PRO A 176 3.59 23.98 -11.42
C PRO A 176 2.24 24.40 -12.01
N PHE A 177 1.34 23.43 -12.24
CA PHE A 177 0.02 23.68 -12.80
C PHE A 177 -1.06 23.35 -11.75
N PRO A 178 -1.56 24.35 -11.01
CA PRO A 178 -2.56 24.12 -9.99
C PRO A 178 -3.92 23.80 -10.60
N PHE A 179 -4.68 22.92 -9.93
CA PHE A 179 -6.03 22.54 -10.34
C PHE A 179 -7.00 22.55 -9.15
N LYS A 180 -8.30 22.57 -9.44
CA LYS A 180 -9.35 22.63 -8.41
C LYS A 180 -9.52 21.25 -7.76
N HIS A 181 -9.16 21.12 -6.50
CA HIS A 181 -9.25 19.86 -5.76
C HIS A 181 -10.69 19.47 -5.33
N ASN A 182 -11.70 20.32 -5.56
CA ASN A 182 -13.10 20.20 -5.06
C ASN A 182 -13.26 20.00 -3.54
N GLU A 183 -12.16 19.93 -2.79
CA GLU A 183 -12.12 19.89 -1.34
C GLU A 183 -11.85 21.31 -0.79
N LYS A 184 -12.65 21.75 0.18
CA LYS A 184 -12.34 22.97 0.94
C LYS A 184 -11.24 22.61 1.93
N ARG A 185 -10.06 23.23 1.76
CA ARG A 185 -8.93 23.06 2.66
C ARG A 185 -8.91 24.20 3.67
N THR A 186 -9.04 23.87 4.94
CA THR A 186 -8.99 24.83 6.04
C THR A 186 -7.55 24.96 6.52
N ILE A 187 -7.00 26.19 6.46
CA ILE A 187 -5.59 26.48 6.76
C ILE A 187 -5.53 27.35 8.01
N LEU A 188 -4.76 26.89 9.00
CA LEU A 188 -4.49 27.59 10.24
C LEU A 188 -3.04 28.09 10.24
N ALA A 189 -2.86 29.41 10.35
CA ALA A 189 -1.55 30.04 10.30
C ALA A 189 -1.07 30.44 11.71
N PHE A 190 0.16 30.11 12.09
CA PHE A 190 0.79 30.54 13.34
C PHE A 190 1.76 31.69 13.08
N VAL A 191 1.43 32.88 13.58
CA VAL A 191 2.18 34.12 13.34
C VAL A 191 2.11 34.99 14.59
N ASN A 192 3.24 35.51 15.05
CA ASN A 192 3.25 36.39 16.22
C ASN A 192 2.87 37.83 15.86
N ASP A 193 3.40 38.33 14.74
CA ASP A 193 3.23 39.72 14.33
C ASP A 193 1.82 39.99 13.80
N PRO A 194 1.12 41.04 14.27
CA PRO A 194 -0.25 41.34 13.87
C PRO A 194 -0.37 41.71 12.38
N LYS A 195 0.63 42.41 11.83
CA LYS A 195 0.64 42.77 10.39
C LYS A 195 0.72 41.53 9.49
N LEU A 196 1.56 40.56 9.87
CA LEU A 196 1.69 39.31 9.14
C LEU A 196 0.47 38.40 9.33
N GLN A 197 -0.26 38.52 10.46
CA GLN A 197 -1.54 37.84 10.66
C GLN A 197 -2.60 38.34 9.68
N GLU A 198 -2.71 39.65 9.46
CA GLU A 198 -3.64 40.23 8.48
C GLU A 198 -3.32 39.72 7.07
N LEU A 199 -2.04 39.75 6.68
CA LEU A 199 -1.58 39.22 5.38
C LEU A 199 -1.88 37.72 5.21
N ALA A 200 -1.80 36.93 6.28
CA ALA A 200 -2.15 35.52 6.27
C ALA A 200 -3.62 35.29 5.91
N VAL A 201 -4.51 36.08 6.54
CA VAL A 201 -5.96 36.00 6.34
C VAL A 201 -6.31 36.48 4.94
N GLU A 202 -5.71 37.57 4.46
CA GLU A 202 -5.87 38.06 3.09
C GLU A 202 -5.43 37.04 2.04
N SER A 203 -4.36 36.28 2.33
CA SER A 203 -3.85 35.22 1.47
C SER A 203 -4.76 33.98 1.43
N GLY A 204 -5.77 33.90 2.30
CA GLY A 204 -6.76 32.82 2.35
C GLY A 204 -6.53 31.79 3.44
N ALA A 205 -5.76 32.12 4.50
CA ALA A 205 -5.83 31.36 5.74
C ALA A 205 -7.17 31.63 6.44
N GLU A 206 -7.75 30.61 7.07
CA GLU A 206 -9.03 30.76 7.74
C GLU A 206 -8.89 31.53 9.05
N ILE A 207 -7.83 31.22 9.82
CA ILE A 207 -7.49 31.93 11.06
C ILE A 207 -5.96 32.05 11.18
N ALA A 208 -5.49 33.24 11.56
CA ALA A 208 -4.13 33.48 12.00
C ALA A 208 -4.05 33.52 13.54
N LEU A 209 -3.10 32.79 14.12
CA LEU A 209 -2.97 32.56 15.56
C LEU A 209 -1.63 33.06 16.10
N GLY A 210 -1.71 33.90 17.13
CA GLY A 210 -0.56 34.33 17.94
C GLY A 210 -0.22 33.37 19.10
N GLN A 211 0.79 33.76 19.87
CA GLN A 211 1.36 32.96 20.96
C GLN A 211 0.37 32.67 22.11
N ASP A 212 -0.61 33.56 22.35
CA ASP A 212 -1.59 33.39 23.42
C ASP A 212 -2.58 32.25 23.15
N VAL A 213 -2.91 32.02 21.88
CA VAL A 213 -3.84 30.96 21.49
C VAL A 213 -3.19 29.58 21.56
N VAL A 214 -1.86 29.50 21.38
CA VAL A 214 -1.09 28.26 21.57
C VAL A 214 -1.30 27.68 22.97
N LYS A 215 -1.30 28.53 24.01
CA LYS A 215 -1.59 28.09 25.40
C LYS A 215 -3.02 27.59 25.57
N LYS A 216 -3.99 28.17 24.87
CA LYS A 216 -5.40 27.73 24.88
C LYS A 216 -5.59 26.40 24.16
N ILE A 217 -4.84 26.15 23.08
CA ILE A 217 -4.81 24.87 22.38
C ILE A 217 -4.28 23.76 23.31
N ILE A 218 -3.19 24.01 24.04
CA ILE A 218 -2.64 23.04 25.00
C ILE A 218 -3.65 22.67 26.09
N LYS A 219 -4.45 23.65 26.55
CA LYS A 219 -5.54 23.44 27.52
C LYS A 219 -6.77 22.74 26.95
N GLY A 220 -6.82 22.47 25.64
CA GLY A 220 -7.94 21.81 24.97
C GLY A 220 -9.16 22.71 24.75
N GLN A 221 -9.02 24.03 24.88
CA GLN A 221 -10.11 24.98 24.65
C GLN A 221 -10.35 25.25 23.15
N PHE A 222 -9.43 24.83 22.29
CA PHE A 222 -9.47 25.06 20.86
C PHE A 222 -9.44 23.72 20.13
N ARG A 223 -10.43 23.49 19.25
CA ARG A 223 -10.52 22.28 18.43
C ARG A 223 -9.62 22.45 17.21
N THR A 224 -8.52 21.71 17.18
CA THR A 224 -7.57 21.69 16.05
C THR A 224 -7.94 20.65 15.00
N ASP A 225 -8.93 19.80 15.27
CA ASP A 225 -9.36 18.73 14.38
C ASP A 225 -10.11 19.22 13.15
N ASP A 226 -10.84 20.35 13.27
CA ASP A 226 -11.62 20.98 12.20
C ASP A 226 -10.74 21.61 11.10
N TYR A 227 -9.44 21.77 11.37
CA TYR A 227 -8.47 22.34 10.44
C TYR A 227 -7.67 21.24 9.74
N ASP A 228 -7.59 21.28 8.42
CA ASP A 228 -6.84 20.29 7.65
C ASP A 228 -5.33 20.50 7.75
N PHE A 229 -4.90 21.75 7.64
CA PHE A 229 -3.48 22.11 7.53
C PHE A 229 -3.08 23.22 8.49
N CYS A 230 -1.83 23.14 8.96
CA CYS A 230 -1.22 24.16 9.79
C CYS A 230 0.06 24.69 9.12
N VAL A 231 0.19 26.01 9.07
CA VAL A 231 1.35 26.73 8.54
C VAL A 231 1.91 27.62 9.64
N ALA A 232 3.22 27.83 9.70
CA ALA A 232 3.84 28.68 10.70
C ALA A 232 4.93 29.57 10.11
N HIS A 233 5.04 30.80 10.65
CA HIS A 233 6.20 31.66 10.44
C HIS A 233 7.41 31.17 11.26
N VAL A 234 8.63 31.48 10.82
CA VAL A 234 9.88 31.08 11.51
C VAL A 234 9.92 31.56 12.96
N ASP A 235 9.39 32.75 13.26
CA ASP A 235 9.37 33.31 14.61
C ASP A 235 8.53 32.49 15.59
N MET A 236 7.51 31.80 15.07
CA MET A 236 6.61 30.97 15.87
C MET A 236 7.14 29.55 16.09
N ALA A 237 8.23 29.15 15.42
CA ALA A 237 8.76 27.79 15.44
C ALA A 237 9.05 27.27 16.86
N SER A 238 9.61 28.10 17.73
CA SER A 238 9.92 27.73 19.12
C SER A 238 8.67 27.55 19.99
N TYR A 239 7.63 28.33 19.73
CA TYR A 239 6.42 28.36 20.56
C TYR A 239 5.44 27.24 20.21
N ILE A 240 5.47 26.75 18.97
CA ILE A 240 4.59 25.66 18.52
C ILE A 240 5.08 24.27 18.93
N LEU A 241 6.34 24.09 19.35
CA LEU A 241 6.91 22.78 19.71
C LEU A 241 6.04 21.94 20.68
N PRO A 242 5.42 22.52 21.73
CA PRO A 242 4.51 21.77 22.62
C PRO A 242 3.28 21.20 21.91
N LEU A 243 2.86 21.79 20.78
CA LEU A 243 1.72 21.33 19.99
C LEU A 243 2.03 20.08 19.16
N ARG A 244 3.29 19.63 19.08
CA ARG A 244 3.70 18.47 18.28
C ARG A 244 2.91 17.20 18.62
N GLY A 245 2.64 16.98 19.91
CA GLY A 245 1.86 15.82 20.36
C GLY A 245 0.37 15.89 19.98
N ILE A 246 -0.16 17.12 19.86
CA ILE A 246 -1.56 17.40 19.55
C ILE A 246 -1.79 17.32 18.02
N LEU A 247 -0.98 18.05 17.25
CA LEU A 247 -1.12 18.16 15.79
C LEU A 247 -0.60 16.94 15.02
N ARG A 248 0.26 16.10 15.63
CA ARG A 248 0.82 14.87 15.04
C ARG A 248 1.40 15.08 13.64
N THR A 249 0.72 14.64 12.57
CA THR A 249 1.18 14.78 11.18
C THR A 249 0.89 16.15 10.57
N LYS A 250 -0.06 16.91 11.13
CA LYS A 250 -0.39 18.28 10.72
C LYS A 250 0.62 19.32 11.24
N PHE A 251 1.58 18.90 12.08
CA PHE A 251 2.54 19.82 12.69
C PHE A 251 3.44 20.46 11.61
N PRO A 252 3.53 21.81 11.54
CA PRO A 252 4.33 22.47 10.52
C PRO A 252 5.82 22.23 10.75
N THR A 253 6.50 21.74 9.73
CA THR A 253 7.94 21.48 9.71
C THR A 253 8.56 22.05 8.45
N ARG A 254 9.89 22.20 8.42
CA ARG A 254 10.57 22.53 7.15
C ARG A 254 10.41 21.43 6.11
N PHE A 255 10.29 20.19 6.56
CA PHE A 255 10.22 19.03 5.70
C PHE A 255 8.86 18.90 5.00
N ASN A 256 7.74 19.15 5.68
CA ASN A 256 6.41 19.15 5.06
C ASN A 256 6.05 20.48 4.36
N GLY A 257 7.00 21.41 4.25
CA GLY A 257 6.79 22.74 3.67
C GLY A 257 5.92 23.69 4.50
N GLY A 258 5.52 23.31 5.73
CA GLY A 258 4.63 24.10 6.59
C GLY A 258 5.31 25.19 7.44
N LEU A 259 6.64 25.31 7.38
CA LEU A 259 7.41 26.33 8.10
C LEU A 259 8.26 27.15 7.11
N GLY A 260 8.07 28.48 7.09
CA GLY A 260 8.79 29.39 6.21
C GLY A 260 8.67 30.86 6.63
N GLU A 261 9.42 31.72 5.95
CA GLU A 261 9.39 33.19 6.17
C GLU A 261 8.23 33.82 5.37
N ASP A 262 8.07 33.42 4.11
CA ASP A 262 7.03 33.96 3.23
C ASP A 262 5.68 33.26 3.43
N LEU A 263 4.91 33.78 4.39
CA LEU A 263 3.61 33.21 4.73
C LEU A 263 2.57 33.20 3.57
N PRO A 264 2.44 34.28 2.76
CA PRO A 264 1.50 34.29 1.63
C PRO A 264 1.76 33.16 0.63
N ASP A 265 3.03 32.94 0.30
CA ASP A 265 3.45 31.87 -0.61
C ASP A 265 3.19 30.50 -0.02
N LEU A 266 3.44 30.30 1.28
CA LEU A 266 3.10 29.05 1.95
C LEU A 266 1.59 28.81 1.91
N VAL A 267 0.75 29.79 2.24
CA VAL A 267 -0.71 29.65 2.19
C VAL A 267 -1.17 29.30 0.77
N HIS A 268 -0.61 29.95 -0.25
CA HIS A 268 -0.90 29.63 -1.65
C HIS A 268 -0.50 28.19 -2.02
N LYS A 269 0.68 27.73 -1.59
CA LYS A 269 1.15 26.34 -1.80
C LYS A 269 0.20 25.33 -1.16
N PHE A 270 -0.30 25.59 0.05
CA PHE A 270 -1.22 24.68 0.75
C PHE A 270 -2.61 24.66 0.12
N LYS A 271 -3.05 25.79 -0.45
CA LYS A 271 -4.33 25.92 -1.16
C LYS A 271 -4.31 25.17 -2.50
N SER A 272 -3.24 25.31 -3.28
CA SER A 272 -3.18 24.81 -4.66
C SER A 272 -2.40 23.50 -4.83
N GLY A 273 -1.54 23.16 -3.88
CA GLY A 273 -0.63 22.00 -3.96
C GLY A 273 -1.31 20.64 -3.92
N VAL A 274 -0.55 19.61 -4.27
CA VAL A 274 -1.00 18.22 -4.26
C VAL A 274 -0.61 17.57 -2.93
N LYS A 275 -1.57 16.91 -2.27
CA LYS A 275 -1.29 16.14 -1.06
C LYS A 275 -0.56 14.85 -1.43
N LEU A 276 0.66 14.71 -0.91
CA LEU A 276 1.47 13.50 -0.99
C LEU A 276 1.51 12.84 0.39
N ALA A 277 0.75 11.75 0.54
CA ALA A 277 0.75 10.97 1.78
C ALA A 277 1.57 9.71 1.58
N ILE A 278 2.71 9.58 2.26
CA ILE A 278 3.54 8.37 2.26
C ILE A 278 3.18 7.57 3.50
N LYS A 279 2.59 6.38 3.29
CA LYS A 279 2.17 5.48 4.37
C LYS A 279 2.87 4.15 4.22
N GLY A 280 3.67 3.78 5.21
CA GLY A 280 4.21 2.43 5.34
C GLY A 280 3.10 1.42 5.65
N ASP A 281 3.23 0.21 5.12
CA ASP A 281 2.29 -0.86 5.42
C ASP A 281 2.45 -1.36 6.86
N PRO A 282 1.35 -1.58 7.59
CA PRO A 282 1.40 -2.11 8.95
C PRO A 282 1.85 -3.58 9.00
N VAL A 283 1.57 -4.35 7.95
CA VAL A 283 1.91 -5.78 7.87
C VAL A 283 3.36 -5.97 7.42
N TYR A 284 3.77 -5.22 6.40
CA TYR A 284 5.10 -5.30 5.80
C TYR A 284 5.73 -3.91 5.75
N PRO A 285 6.45 -3.47 6.81
CA PRO A 285 7.02 -2.12 6.89
C PRO A 285 8.01 -1.75 5.79
N ILE A 286 8.47 -2.73 5.02
CA ILE A 286 9.31 -2.59 3.81
C ILE A 286 8.53 -1.93 2.66
N TRP A 287 7.22 -2.09 2.65
CA TRP A 287 6.33 -1.58 1.62
C TRP A 287 5.69 -0.29 2.07
N GLY A 288 5.53 0.62 1.11
CA GLY A 288 4.82 1.87 1.31
C GLY A 288 3.86 2.12 0.16
N LEU A 289 2.77 2.79 0.47
CA LEU A 289 1.82 3.28 -0.50
C LEU A 289 1.73 4.80 -0.41
N SER A 290 1.66 5.43 -1.57
CA SER A 290 1.28 6.82 -1.66
C SER A 290 0.18 7.02 -2.68
N ASP A 291 -0.84 7.78 -2.30
CA ASP A 291 -1.92 8.20 -3.18
C ASP A 291 -1.85 9.73 -3.29
N ALA A 292 -1.78 10.24 -4.51
CA ALA A 292 -1.79 11.67 -4.81
C ALA A 292 -2.77 11.93 -5.96
N VAL A 293 -3.56 12.99 -5.88
CA VAL A 293 -4.36 13.46 -7.02
C VAL A 293 -3.50 14.45 -7.80
N VAL A 294 -3.26 14.21 -9.08
CA VAL A 294 -2.27 14.97 -9.88
C VAL A 294 -2.90 15.90 -10.91
N GLY A 295 -4.18 15.73 -11.19
CA GLY A 295 -4.90 16.56 -12.14
C GLY A 295 -6.34 16.14 -12.28
N ARG A 296 -6.96 16.67 -13.33
CA ARG A 296 -8.29 16.31 -13.82
C ARG A 296 -8.18 15.98 -15.29
N GLU A 297 -8.91 14.96 -15.70
CA GLU A 297 -9.03 14.61 -17.11
C GLU A 297 -9.55 15.81 -17.90
N ALA A 298 -8.87 16.14 -19.00
CA ALA A 298 -9.38 17.04 -20.01
C ALA A 298 -10.18 16.22 -21.01
N GLN A 299 -11.48 16.45 -21.05
CA GLN A 299 -12.31 15.96 -22.15
C GLN A 299 -12.84 17.14 -22.96
N SER A 300 -12.52 17.15 -24.26
CA SER A 300 -13.22 17.95 -25.26
C SER A 300 -14.57 17.27 -25.51
N GLY A 301 -15.65 17.87 -25.02
CA GLY A 301 -16.98 17.30 -25.15
C GLY A 301 -18.00 18.39 -25.41
N SER A 302 -19.07 18.02 -26.11
CA SER A 302 -20.26 18.85 -26.27
C SER A 302 -21.41 18.15 -25.58
N ALA A 303 -21.87 18.68 -24.46
CA ALA A 303 -23.06 18.17 -23.79
C ALA A 303 -24.34 18.53 -24.57
N ASP A 304 -24.33 19.61 -25.38
CA ASP A 304 -25.51 20.18 -26.04
C ASP A 304 -25.23 20.83 -27.42
N GLY A 305 -24.22 20.39 -28.17
CA GLY A 305 -23.79 21.04 -29.43
C GLY A 305 -23.06 22.40 -29.23
N ARG A 306 -22.90 22.86 -27.99
CA ARG A 306 -22.04 23.99 -27.62
C ARG A 306 -20.62 23.51 -27.31
N TRP A 307 -19.61 24.23 -27.81
CA TRP A 307 -18.21 24.06 -27.43
C TRP A 307 -18.06 24.29 -25.93
N ILE A 308 -17.81 23.24 -25.16
CA ILE A 308 -17.39 23.39 -23.77
C ILE A 308 -15.88 23.66 -23.82
N PRO A 309 -15.37 24.77 -23.25
CA PRO A 309 -13.93 24.99 -23.14
C PRO A 309 -13.29 23.79 -22.43
N GLU A 310 -12.11 23.35 -22.88
CA GLU A 310 -11.38 22.19 -22.35
C GLU A 310 -11.50 22.13 -20.83
N LEU A 311 -12.37 21.25 -20.33
CA LEU A 311 -12.69 21.16 -18.92
C LEU A 311 -11.71 20.18 -18.27
N GLY A 312 -10.42 20.51 -18.32
CA GLY A 312 -9.37 19.74 -17.66
C GLY A 312 -7.97 20.20 -18.05
N MET A 313 -6.98 19.43 -17.63
CA MET A 313 -5.56 19.77 -17.78
C MET A 313 -4.99 19.09 -19.05
N PRO A 314 -4.23 19.79 -19.91
CA PRO A 314 -3.58 19.19 -21.06
C PRO A 314 -2.46 18.23 -20.62
N ASP A 315 -2.10 17.29 -21.50
CA ASP A 315 -1.21 16.17 -21.20
C ASP A 315 0.14 16.65 -20.65
N ASP A 316 0.72 17.70 -21.26
CA ASP A 316 2.00 18.29 -20.85
C ASP A 316 1.96 18.84 -19.41
N GLN A 317 0.84 19.43 -19.02
CA GLN A 317 0.67 19.98 -17.67
C GLN A 317 0.49 18.87 -16.63
N VAL A 318 -0.24 17.80 -16.98
CA VAL A 318 -0.39 16.62 -16.11
C VAL A 318 0.96 15.92 -15.94
N GLU A 319 1.73 15.77 -17.02
CA GLU A 319 3.06 15.18 -16.98
C GLU A 319 4.01 15.99 -16.08
N ALA A 320 4.03 17.32 -16.22
CA ALA A 320 4.82 18.18 -15.36
C ALA A 320 4.43 18.04 -13.87
N ASN A 321 3.13 17.97 -13.57
CA ASN A 321 2.64 17.74 -12.21
C ASN A 321 3.09 16.38 -11.66
N ILE A 322 2.91 15.30 -12.43
CA ILE A 322 3.35 13.95 -12.08
C ILE A 322 4.86 13.93 -11.78
N ALA A 323 5.67 14.55 -12.65
CA ALA A 323 7.11 14.64 -12.46
C ALA A 323 7.49 15.36 -11.16
N THR A 324 6.83 16.46 -10.81
CA THR A 324 7.08 17.16 -9.54
C THR A 324 6.71 16.33 -8.32
N VAL A 325 5.59 15.62 -8.35
CA VAL A 325 5.14 14.74 -7.26
C VAL A 325 6.10 13.57 -7.06
N ILE A 326 6.60 12.96 -8.15
CA ILE A 326 7.58 11.86 -8.07
C ILE A 326 8.92 12.36 -7.54
N LYS A 327 9.38 13.54 -7.98
CA LYS A 327 10.62 14.15 -7.45
C LYS A 327 10.50 14.45 -5.95
N ALA A 328 9.37 15.00 -5.51
CA ALA A 328 9.10 15.22 -4.10
C ALA A 328 9.09 13.91 -3.31
N ALA A 329 8.41 12.87 -3.81
CA ALA A 329 8.43 11.53 -3.19
C ALA A 329 9.86 10.97 -3.09
N CYS A 330 10.68 11.13 -4.13
CA CYS A 330 12.06 10.65 -4.13
C CYS A 330 12.95 11.39 -3.12
N ALA A 331 12.63 12.63 -2.71
CA ALA A 331 13.40 13.36 -1.72
C ALA A 331 13.40 12.72 -0.31
N HIS A 332 12.42 11.86 -0.01
CA HIS A 332 12.32 11.16 1.28
C HIS A 332 13.37 10.04 1.45
N ARG A 333 14.03 9.62 0.37
CA ARG A 333 14.99 8.51 0.40
C ARG A 333 16.24 8.87 -0.40
N ASN A 334 17.40 8.46 0.12
CA ASN A 334 18.65 8.57 -0.62
C ASN A 334 18.58 7.73 -1.90
N ALA A 335 18.82 8.35 -3.05
CA ALA A 335 18.81 7.72 -4.38
C ALA A 335 19.79 6.54 -4.47
N ALA A 336 20.90 6.59 -3.73
CA ALA A 336 21.93 5.55 -3.77
C ALA A 336 21.50 4.20 -3.14
N LEU A 337 20.32 4.13 -2.49
CA LEU A 337 19.72 2.87 -2.02
C LEU A 337 18.93 2.12 -3.10
N GLY A 338 18.96 2.61 -4.35
CA GLY A 338 18.22 2.08 -5.48
C GLY A 338 16.84 2.73 -5.64
N PRO A 339 16.00 2.21 -6.56
CA PRO A 339 14.72 2.84 -6.91
C PRO A 339 13.80 2.90 -5.69
N PHE A 340 13.32 4.10 -5.37
CA PHE A 340 12.34 4.31 -4.30
C PHE A 340 10.92 3.95 -4.75
N VAL A 341 10.56 4.36 -5.97
CA VAL A 341 9.29 4.01 -6.61
C VAL A 341 9.47 2.69 -7.35
N ASN A 342 8.72 1.66 -6.96
CA ASN A 342 8.71 0.36 -7.65
C ASN A 342 7.79 0.38 -8.87
N ARG A 343 6.64 1.06 -8.74
CA ARG A 343 5.62 1.21 -9.78
C ARG A 343 4.80 2.48 -9.52
N ALA A 344 4.52 3.21 -10.58
CA ALA A 344 3.56 4.31 -10.57
C ALA A 344 2.32 3.88 -11.38
N LEU A 345 1.14 4.01 -10.81
CA LEU A 345 -0.13 3.65 -11.42
C LEU A 345 -1.01 4.90 -11.57
N LEU A 346 -1.46 5.17 -12.79
CA LEU A 346 -2.43 6.22 -13.05
C LEU A 346 -3.84 5.62 -13.06
N MET A 347 -4.73 6.21 -12.27
CA MET A 347 -6.12 5.77 -12.09
C MET A 347 -7.08 6.96 -12.18
N THR A 348 -8.31 6.71 -12.60
CA THR A 348 -9.41 7.70 -12.56
C THR A 348 -10.43 7.35 -11.49
N ILE A 349 -11.15 8.35 -10.98
CA ILE A 349 -12.30 8.16 -10.09
C ILE A 349 -13.55 8.69 -10.79
N PRO A 350 -14.64 7.90 -10.96
CA PRO A 350 -14.78 6.49 -10.64
C PRO A 350 -14.05 5.60 -11.66
N GLY A 351 -13.48 4.48 -11.21
CA GLY A 351 -12.78 3.53 -12.07
C GLY A 351 -11.88 2.57 -11.28
N GLU A 352 -11.86 1.32 -11.71
CA GLU A 352 -10.92 0.31 -11.21
C GLU A 352 -9.72 0.13 -12.17
N GLU A 353 -9.82 0.72 -13.36
CA GLU A 353 -8.75 0.67 -14.35
C GLU A 353 -7.53 1.47 -13.90
N HIS A 354 -6.37 0.87 -14.12
CA HIS A 354 -5.09 1.42 -13.71
C HIS A 354 -4.04 1.09 -14.77
N TYR A 355 -3.29 2.10 -15.18
CA TYR A 355 -2.19 1.96 -16.15
C TYR A 355 -0.87 2.20 -15.44
N ALA A 356 0.10 1.30 -15.64
CA ALA A 356 1.44 1.50 -15.10
C ALA A 356 2.20 2.50 -15.98
N LEU A 357 2.72 3.55 -15.37
CA LEU A 357 3.48 4.59 -16.07
C LEU A 357 4.96 4.22 -16.11
N ASN A 358 5.61 4.52 -17.22
CA ASN A 358 7.07 4.49 -17.28
C ASN A 358 7.63 5.70 -16.50
N VAL A 359 8.27 5.42 -15.37
CA VAL A 359 8.75 6.44 -14.42
C VAL A 359 10.25 6.72 -14.55
N ASP A 360 10.96 5.94 -15.37
CA ASP A 360 12.42 5.90 -15.39
C ASP A 360 13.04 7.27 -15.73
N ALA A 361 12.34 8.08 -16.52
CA ALA A 361 12.78 9.43 -16.90
C ALA A 361 12.81 10.45 -15.73
N TRP A 362 12.05 10.23 -14.66
CA TRP A 362 11.92 11.18 -13.55
C TRP A 362 12.57 10.73 -12.25
N LEU A 363 13.08 9.50 -12.20
CA LEU A 363 13.79 9.00 -11.04
C LEU A 363 15.18 9.63 -10.96
N PRO A 364 15.61 10.10 -9.77
CA PRO A 364 16.97 10.60 -9.62
C PRO A 364 17.95 9.44 -9.83
N VAL A 365 18.81 9.56 -10.85
CA VAL A 365 19.94 8.66 -11.07
C VAL A 365 20.98 8.97 -10.00
N ALA A 366 21.25 8.01 -9.12
CA ALA A 366 22.28 8.17 -8.10
C ALA A 366 23.65 8.30 -8.77
N SER A 367 24.47 9.25 -8.30
CA SER A 367 25.86 9.35 -8.75
C SER A 367 26.68 8.16 -8.23
N GLU A 368 27.62 7.65 -9.03
CA GLU A 368 28.48 6.50 -8.66
C GLU A 368 29.19 6.72 -7.31
N GLU A 369 29.52 7.97 -6.98
CA GLU A 369 30.13 8.35 -5.71
C GLU A 369 29.23 8.17 -4.49
N GLU A 370 27.92 8.39 -4.62
CA GLU A 370 26.96 8.21 -3.52
C GLU A 370 26.72 6.72 -3.24
N ILE A 371 26.75 5.91 -4.30
CA ILE A 371 26.68 4.45 -4.23
C ILE A 371 27.93 3.93 -3.54
N GLU A 372 29.12 4.38 -3.95
CA GLU A 372 30.39 3.97 -3.34
C GLU A 372 30.50 4.42 -1.88
N LYS A 373 30.07 5.64 -1.54
CA LYS A 373 30.01 6.12 -0.14
C LYS A 373 29.06 5.26 0.70
N LEU A 374 27.93 4.84 0.17
CA LEU A 374 27.02 3.92 0.86
C LEU A 374 27.63 2.53 1.05
N GLU A 375 28.30 1.98 0.03
CA GLU A 375 28.97 0.69 0.11
C GLU A 375 30.10 0.70 1.13
N ARG A 376 30.95 1.74 1.11
CA ARG A 376 31.99 1.96 2.14
C ARG A 376 31.38 2.04 3.55
N ARG A 377 30.23 2.70 3.71
CA ARG A 377 29.51 2.74 5.00
C ARG A 377 28.89 1.40 5.39
N ARG A 378 28.38 0.61 4.44
CA ARG A 378 27.86 -0.75 4.69
C ARG A 378 29.00 -1.69 5.09
N ASN A 379 30.12 -1.66 4.39
CA ASN A 379 31.30 -2.48 4.68
C ASN A 379 31.91 -2.13 6.05
N LYS A 380 32.01 -0.83 6.39
CA LYS A 380 32.46 -0.40 7.73
C LYS A 380 31.51 -0.84 8.85
N LYS A 381 30.19 -0.82 8.62
CA LYS A 381 29.20 -1.32 9.59
C LYS A 381 29.21 -2.85 9.70
N ALA A 382 29.42 -3.57 8.60
CA ALA A 382 29.55 -5.03 8.61
C ALA A 382 30.77 -5.46 9.42
N LYS A 383 31.93 -4.83 9.18
CA LYS A 383 33.17 -5.06 9.94
C LYS A 383 32.99 -4.80 11.43
N LYS A 384 32.35 -3.67 11.80
CA LYS A 384 32.04 -3.35 13.21
C LYS A 384 31.03 -4.31 13.86
N LYS A 385 30.15 -4.94 13.07
CA LYS A 385 29.17 -5.93 13.56
C LYS A 385 29.80 -7.32 13.72
N GLU A 386 30.81 -7.65 12.91
CA GLU A 386 31.64 -8.84 13.11
C GLU A 386 32.54 -8.69 14.33
N GLU A 387 33.25 -7.56 14.48
CA GLU A 387 34.10 -7.29 15.66
C GLU A 387 33.28 -7.42 16.96
N LYS A 388 32.09 -6.83 17.01
CA LYS A 388 31.22 -6.90 18.20
C LYS A 388 30.67 -8.30 18.49
N LYS A 389 30.40 -9.11 17.46
CA LYS A 389 29.98 -10.51 17.64
C LYS A 389 31.12 -11.40 18.14
N THR A 390 32.35 -11.05 17.79
CA THR A 390 33.55 -11.77 18.23
C THR A 390 33.81 -11.47 19.71
N GLU A 391 33.70 -10.21 20.13
CA GLU A 391 33.80 -9.80 21.54
C GLU A 391 32.69 -10.41 22.43
N GLU A 392 31.42 -10.38 22.00
CA GLU A 392 30.31 -11.01 22.75
C GLU A 392 30.43 -12.55 22.81
N GLY A 393 31.07 -13.17 21.81
CA GLY A 393 31.37 -14.60 21.79
C GLY A 393 32.52 -14.98 22.74
N GLU A 394 33.54 -14.14 22.85
CA GLU A 394 34.66 -14.33 23.77
C GLU A 394 34.23 -14.10 25.23
N GLU A 395 33.38 -13.11 25.53
CA GLU A 395 32.83 -12.90 26.88
C GLU A 395 31.95 -14.07 27.37
N LEU A 396 31.19 -14.71 26.47
CA LEU A 396 30.37 -15.89 26.80
C LEU A 396 31.23 -17.13 27.10
N VAL A 397 32.38 -17.28 26.44
CA VAL A 397 33.32 -18.39 26.68
C VAL A 397 34.08 -18.21 28.00
N VAL A 398 34.33 -16.97 28.42
CA VAL A 398 34.97 -16.65 29.72
C VAL A 398 33.99 -16.77 30.90
N ALA A 399 32.68 -16.67 30.66
CA ALA A 399 31.66 -16.83 31.70
C ALA A 399 31.22 -18.30 31.95
N GLU A 400 31.53 -19.22 31.03
CA GLU A 400 31.26 -20.67 31.16
C GLU A 400 32.49 -21.50 31.59
N ALA A 401 33.65 -20.87 31.76
CA ALA A 401 34.87 -21.46 32.32
C ALA A 401 35.08 -21.02 33.78
#